data_AF-A0A969LQE7-F1
#
_entry.id   AF-A0A969LQE7-F1
#
_cell.length_a   1.000
_cell.length_b   1.000
_cell.length_c   1.000
_cell.angle_alpha   90.00
_cell.angle_beta   90.00
_cell.angle_gamma   90.00
#
_symmetry.space_group_name_H-M   'P 1'
#
loop_
_entity.id
_entity.type
_entity.pdbx_description
1 polymer ?
#
loop_
_entity_poly.entity_id
_entity_poly.type
_entity_poly.pdbx_seq_one_letter_code
_entity_poly.pdbx_strand_id
1 'polypeptide(L)' 'MLDPNTGQPLNPEKTDLGHKTGQEWRTRKKEHEARGSTRQEVIEAENDANLYQFEDRSNNRSHKI' A
#
# COMPACT_ATOMS: atom_id res chain seq x y z
N MET A 1 8.02 13.70 -8.87
CA MET A 1 6.81 12.92 -8.54
C MET A 1 6.23 13.52 -7.27
N LEU A 2 4.92 13.74 -7.16
CA LEU A 2 4.30 14.31 -5.96
C LEU A 2 3.62 13.19 -5.14
N ASP A 3 3.72 13.26 -3.82
CA ASP A 3 3.13 12.34 -2.86
C ASP A 3 1.60 12.52 -2.87
N PRO A 4 0.82 11.47 -3.13
CA PRO A 4 -0.64 11.59 -3.26
C PRO A 4 -1.36 11.87 -1.94
N ASN A 5 -0.72 11.65 -0.78
CA ASN A 5 -1.34 11.92 0.53
C ASN A 5 -1.04 13.34 1.05
N THR A 6 0.12 13.90 0.68
CA THR A 6 0.62 15.17 1.22
C THR A 6 0.79 16.27 0.18
N GLY A 7 0.78 15.93 -1.11
CA GLY A 7 1.02 16.86 -2.20
C GLY A 7 2.46 17.38 -2.28
N GLN A 8 3.39 16.78 -1.54
CA GLN A 8 4.80 17.19 -1.50
C GLN A 8 5.64 16.43 -2.53
N PRO A 9 6.74 16.99 -3.05
CA PRO A 9 7.63 16.25 -3.94
C PRO A 9 8.25 15.04 -3.22
N LEU A 10 7.94 13.85 -3.74
CA LEU A 10 8.52 12.60 -3.29
C LEU A 10 10.03 12.64 -3.53
N ASN A 11 10.80 12.46 -2.46
CA ASN A 11 12.23 12.30 -2.57
C ASN A 11 12.51 10.82 -2.90
N PRO A 12 13.07 10.48 -4.08
CA PRO A 12 13.22 9.10 -4.53
C PRO A 12 14.08 8.24 -3.56
N GLU A 13 14.98 8.86 -2.80
CA GLU A 13 15.80 8.16 -1.79
C GLU A 13 15.07 7.86 -0.47
N LYS A 14 13.92 8.52 -0.25
CA LYS A 14 13.09 8.43 0.96
C LYS A 14 11.63 8.05 0.66
N THR A 15 11.39 7.48 -0.50
CA THR A 15 10.06 6.99 -0.87
C THR A 15 9.94 5.52 -0.42
N ASP A 16 8.89 5.19 0.32
CA ASP A 16 8.50 3.81 0.64
C ASP A 16 7.21 3.45 -0.11
N LEU A 17 7.02 2.16 -0.38
CA LEU A 17 5.83 1.66 -1.06
C LEU A 17 4.75 1.35 -0.01
N GLY A 18 3.63 2.07 -0.06
CA GLY A 18 2.48 1.88 0.82
C GLY A 18 1.25 1.41 0.05
N HIS A 19 0.25 0.86 0.73
CA HIS A 19 -1.06 0.61 0.11
C HIS A 19 -1.81 1.92 -0.06
N LYS A 20 -2.56 2.07 -1.16
CA LYS A 20 -3.47 3.20 -1.34
C LYS A 20 -4.54 3.22 -0.26
N THR A 21 -5.06 4.41 0.06
CA THR A 21 -6.21 4.56 0.95
C THR A 21 -7.38 3.70 0.47
N GLY A 22 -7.91 2.86 1.36
CA GLY A 22 -8.98 1.89 1.03
C GLY A 22 -8.50 0.56 0.44
N GLN A 23 -7.22 0.45 0.05
CA GLN A 23 -6.58 -0.80 -0.38
C GLN A 23 -5.66 -1.39 0.71
N GLU A 24 -5.83 -0.97 1.97
CA GLU A 24 -5.04 -1.48 3.08
C GLU A 24 -5.15 -3.01 3.19
N TRP A 25 -4.02 -3.67 3.49
CA TRP A 25 -3.98 -5.14 3.64
C TRP A 25 -5.07 -5.67 4.58
N ARG A 26 -5.40 -4.96 5.66
CA ARG A 26 -6.48 -5.36 6.58
C ARG A 26 -7.85 -5.44 5.89
N THR A 27 -8.15 -4.51 4.99
CA THR A 27 -9.41 -4.47 4.25
C THR A 27 -9.43 -5.57 3.20
N ARG A 28 -8.35 -5.67 2.41
CA ARG A 28 -8.23 -6.67 1.35
C ARG A 28 -8.22 -8.09 1.88
N LYS A 29 -7.55 -8.33 3.00
CA LYS A 29 -7.57 -9.62 3.70
C LYS A 29 -9.01 -10.04 4.04
N LYS A 30 -9.82 -9.13 4.59
CA LYS A 30 -11.23 -9.42 4.89
C LYS A 30 -12.03 -9.72 3.62
N GLU A 31 -11.77 -9.02 2.52
CA GLU A 31 -12.42 -9.29 1.23
C GLU A 31 -12.06 -10.68 0.68
N HIS A 32 -10.78 -11.07 0.77
CA HIS A 32 -10.32 -12.40 0.38
C HIS A 32 -10.89 -13.51 1.27
N GLU A 33 -10.94 -13.28 2.58
CA GLU A 33 -11.57 -14.21 3.54
C GLU A 33 -13.08 -14.34 3.25
N ALA A 34 -13.77 -13.24 2.95
CA ALA A 34 -15.19 -13.25 2.60
C ALA A 34 -15.48 -13.91 1.24
N ARG A 35 -14.56 -13.78 0.27
CA ARG A 35 -14.65 -14.45 -1.04
C ARG A 35 -14.23 -15.92 -1.00
N GLY A 36 -13.60 -16.38 0.08
CA GLY A 36 -13.02 -17.72 0.15
C GLY A 36 -11.83 -17.90 -0.80
N SER A 37 -11.11 -16.81 -1.09
CA SER A 37 -9.97 -16.83 -2.01
C SER A 37 -8.90 -17.81 -1.54
N THR A 38 -8.35 -18.57 -2.48
CA THR A 38 -7.17 -19.39 -2.24
C THR A 38 -5.92 -18.54 -2.09
N ARG A 39 -4.87 -19.08 -1.48
CA ARG A 39 -3.58 -18.39 -1.32
C ARG A 39 -3.02 -17.87 -2.65
N GLN A 40 -3.23 -18.60 -3.74
CA GLN A 40 -2.72 -18.21 -5.06
C GLN A 40 -3.49 -16.99 -5.60
N GLU A 41 -4.82 -16.99 -5.49
CA GLU A 41 -5.64 -15.85 -5.89
C GLU A 41 -5.34 -14.59 -5.07
N VAL A 42 -5.03 -14.76 -3.78
CA VAL A 42 -4.55 -13.64 -2.94
C VAL A 42 -3.23 -13.10 -3.48
N ILE A 43 -2.26 -13.98 -3.77
CA ILE A 43 -0.97 -13.54 -4.32
C ILE A 43 -1.16 -12.84 -5.67
N GLU A 44 -1.98 -13.38 -6.56
CA GLU A 44 -2.27 -12.78 -7.88
C GLU A 44 -2.96 -11.42 -7.74
N ALA A 45 -3.92 -11.30 -6.82
CA ALA A 45 -4.60 -10.04 -6.56
C ALA A 45 -3.70 -8.99 -5.90
N GLU A 46 -2.81 -9.39 -4.99
CA GLU A 46 -1.88 -8.46 -4.31
C GLU A 46 -0.67 -8.08 -5.17
N ASN A 47 -0.38 -8.80 -6.25
CA ASN A 47 0.71 -8.45 -7.16
C ASN A 47 0.33 -7.35 -8.17
N ASP A 48 -0.75 -6.61 -7.91
CA ASP A 48 -1.18 -5.48 -8.71
C ASP A 48 -0.53 -4.18 -8.21
N ALA A 49 0.33 -3.59 -9.04
CA ALA A 49 1.04 -2.37 -8.72
C ALA A 49 0.11 -1.16 -8.47
N ASN A 50 -1.13 -1.18 -8.95
CA ASN A 50 -2.11 -0.11 -8.72
C ASN A 50 -2.67 -0.12 -7.31
N LEU A 51 -2.48 -1.19 -6.53
CA LEU A 51 -2.85 -1.22 -5.10
C LEU A 51 -1.91 -0.38 -4.25
N TYR A 52 -0.71 -0.13 -4.77
CA TYR A 52 0.34 0.56 -4.07
C TYR A 52 0.50 1.99 -4.58
N GLN A 53 0.97 2.85 -3.68
CA GLN A 53 1.40 4.19 -4.00
C GLN A 53 2.75 4.47 -3.35
N PHE A 54 3.52 5.31 -4.01
CA PHE A 54 4.73 5.86 -3.44
C PHE A 54 4.35 6.87 -2.36
N GLU A 55 4.82 6.64 -1.14
CA GLU A 55 4.58 7.49 0.02
C GLU A 55 5.91 7.95 0.62
N ASP A 56 5.96 9.17 1.14
CA ASP A 56 7.14 9.62 1.88
C ASP A 56 7.39 8.75 3.13
N ARG A 57 8.65 8.34 3.35
CA ARG A 57 9.10 7.49 4.47
C ARG A 57 8.58 7.93 5.82
N SER A 58 8.49 9.25 6.02
CA SER A 58 8.08 9.82 7.30
C SER A 58 6.62 9.52 7.63
N ASN A 59 5.77 9.27 6.64
CA ASN A 59 4.36 8.88 6.85
C ASN A 59 4.17 7.37 6.93
N ASN A 60 4.92 6.58 6.15
CA ASN A 60 4.76 5.12 6.12
C ASN A 60 5.38 4.46 7.38
N ARG A 61 6.49 4.98 7.90
CA ARG A 61 7.09 4.51 9.15
C ARG A 61 6.65 5.40 10.31
N SER A 62 5.39 5.26 10.71
CA SER A 62 4.91 5.72 12.02
C SER A 62 5.58 4.93 13.15
N HIS A 63 6.86 5.19 13.39
CA HIS A 63 7.53 5.14 14.69
C HIS A 63 9.02 5.44 14.48
N LYS A 64 9.47 6.62 14.93
CA LYS A 64 10.80 6.74 15.51
C LYS A 64 10.81 5.82 16.74
N ILE A 65 11.68 4.82 16.72
CA ILE A 65 12.20 4.18 17.94
C ILE A 65 13.14 5.19 18.61
#